data_AF-A0A849DSI3-F1
#
_entry.id   AF-A0A849DSI3-F1
#
_cell.length_a   1.000
_cell.length_b   1.000
_cell.length_c   1.000
_cell.angle_alpha   90.00
_cell.angle_beta   90.00
_cell.angle_gamma   90.00
#
_symmetry.space_group_name_H-M   'P 1'
#
loop_
_entity.id
_entity.type
_entity.pdbx_description
1 polymer ?
#
loop_
_entity_poly.entity_id
_entity_poly.type
_entity_poly.pdbx_seq_one_letter_code
_entity_poly.pdbx_strand_id
1 'polypeptide(L)'
;MVLFAILLLLPSTRSVGLWLLQENHPIELGTAFILFAGCAVSMVRAVKIRKVGGTFIIYGFYIVFGMGLLFVAMEELAWGQWLFGFETPEACKVINRQGETTLHNLAFFQGHSEFTRMTFGLGALAGVWIGLYPKFSKIGVPALLLPWIAIIIVHAGIDAFNDFIPIQPRFDLAINKTSELIELYIASTAFLYPFLNGRIQD
;
A
#
# COMPACT_ATOMS: atom_id res chain seq x y z
N MET A 1 0.11 -14.15 4.32
CA MET A 1 -1.04 -14.89 3.76
C MET A 1 -1.33 -16.20 4.49
N VAL A 2 -0.43 -17.19 4.52
CA VAL A 2 -0.76 -18.53 5.09
C VAL A 2 -1.18 -18.48 6.56
N LEU A 3 -0.45 -17.75 7.42
CA LEU A 3 -0.82 -17.58 8.82
C LEU A 3 -2.21 -16.92 8.98
N PHE A 4 -2.49 -15.89 8.18
CA PHE A 4 -3.75 -15.17 8.22
C PHE A 4 -4.92 -16.02 7.69
N ALA A 5 -4.69 -16.81 6.65
CA ALA A 5 -5.65 -17.80 6.16
C ALA A 5 -5.96 -18.84 7.24
N ILE A 6 -4.94 -19.33 7.97
CA ILE A 6 -5.14 -20.24 9.11
C ILE A 6 -5.99 -19.58 10.20
N LEU A 7 -5.70 -18.31 10.54
CA LEU A 7 -6.48 -17.55 11.53
C LEU A 7 -7.96 -17.41 11.13
N LEU A 8 -8.26 -17.20 9.84
CA LEU A 8 -9.65 -17.03 9.37
C LEU A 8 -10.41 -18.35 9.21
N LEU A 9 -9.71 -19.42 8.82
CA LEU A 9 -10.30 -20.74 8.56
C LEU A 9 -10.65 -21.49 9.84
N LEU A 10 -9.83 -21.39 10.89
CA LEU A 10 -10.07 -22.06 12.16
C LEU A 10 -11.13 -21.32 12.99
N PRO A 11 -12.25 -21.96 13.38
CA PRO A 11 -13.31 -21.30 14.15
C PRO A 11 -12.84 -20.70 15.48
N SER A 12 -11.84 -21.30 16.12
CA SER A 12 -11.29 -20.86 17.40
C SER A 12 -10.47 -19.57 17.32
N THR A 13 -9.90 -19.25 16.14
CA THR A 13 -9.04 -18.08 15.94
C THR A 13 -9.64 -17.04 14.99
N ARG A 14 -10.78 -17.35 14.35
CA ARG A 14 -11.46 -16.48 13.40
C ARG A 14 -11.79 -15.09 13.97
N SER A 15 -12.24 -15.02 15.22
CA SER A 15 -12.55 -13.74 15.87
C SER A 15 -11.32 -12.83 15.95
N VAL A 16 -10.17 -13.38 16.31
CA VAL A 16 -8.89 -12.65 16.35
C VAL A 16 -8.46 -12.23 14.94
N GLY A 17 -8.58 -13.12 13.96
CA GLY A 17 -8.27 -12.78 12.56
C GLY A 17 -9.13 -11.64 12.02
N LEU A 18 -10.44 -11.64 12.31
CA LEU A 18 -11.34 -10.57 11.89
C LEU A 18 -11.08 -9.26 12.65
N TRP A 19 -10.74 -9.33 13.94
CA TRP A 19 -10.38 -8.15 14.75
C TRP A 19 -9.10 -7.47 14.23
N LEU A 20 -8.11 -8.26 13.79
CA LEU A 20 -6.90 -7.70 13.19
C LEU A 20 -7.15 -6.93 11.88
N LEU A 21 -8.17 -7.32 11.11
CA LEU A 21 -8.57 -6.71 9.81
C LEU A 21 -9.67 -5.65 9.94
N GLN A 22 -9.92 -5.13 11.14
CA GLN A 22 -10.85 -4.03 11.29
C GLN A 22 -10.13 -2.71 11.00
N GLU A 23 -10.90 -1.72 10.53
CA GLU A 23 -10.46 -0.32 10.46
C GLU A 23 -9.96 0.12 11.84
N ASN A 24 -8.88 0.88 11.86
CA ASN A 24 -8.12 1.36 13.01
C ASN A 24 -7.52 0.27 13.92
N HIS A 25 -7.27 -0.93 13.39
CA HIS A 25 -6.69 -2.07 14.11
C HIS A 25 -5.24 -2.36 13.68
N PRO A 26 -4.53 -3.35 14.28
CA PRO A 26 -3.09 -3.51 14.10
C PRO A 26 -2.60 -3.67 12.66
N ILE A 27 -3.43 -4.14 11.72
CA ILE A 27 -3.01 -4.27 10.31
C ILE A 27 -2.86 -2.90 9.66
N GLU A 28 -3.85 -2.01 9.75
CA GLU A 28 -3.77 -0.64 9.21
C GLU A 28 -2.66 0.17 9.88
N LEU A 29 -2.56 0.12 11.22
CA LEU A 29 -1.46 0.76 11.95
C LEU A 29 -0.09 0.20 11.51
N GLY A 30 -0.03 -1.10 11.23
CA GLY A 30 1.15 -1.77 10.67
C GLY A 30 1.47 -1.29 9.26
N THR A 31 0.45 -1.11 8.41
CA THR A 31 0.55 -0.54 7.06
C THR A 31 1.16 0.86 7.13
N ALA A 32 0.60 1.76 7.93
CA ALA A 32 1.12 3.10 8.13
C ALA A 32 2.59 3.10 8.61
N PHE A 33 2.93 2.27 9.61
CA PHE A 33 4.29 2.17 10.13
C PHE A 33 5.30 1.70 9.08
N ILE A 34 4.94 0.68 8.28
CA ILE A 34 5.78 0.18 7.20
C ILE A 34 5.96 1.24 6.11
N LEU A 35 4.92 2.01 5.79
CA LEU A 35 5.01 3.13 4.84
C LEU A 35 5.93 4.24 5.34
N PHE A 36 5.88 4.60 6.63
CA PHE A 36 6.87 5.52 7.22
C PHE A 36 8.29 4.99 7.12
N ALA A 37 8.50 3.70 7.40
CA ALA A 37 9.81 3.07 7.22
C ALA A 37 10.25 3.10 5.74
N GLY A 38 9.33 2.88 4.80
CA GLY A 38 9.58 2.95 3.36
C GLY A 38 9.97 4.36 2.90
N CYS A 39 9.30 5.38 3.44
CA CYS A 39 9.67 6.78 3.26
C CYS A 39 11.11 7.03 3.75
N ALA A 40 11.42 6.65 4.99
CA ALA A 40 12.75 6.84 5.57
C ALA A 40 13.85 6.16 4.73
N VAL A 41 13.64 4.91 4.30
CA VAL A 41 14.59 4.19 3.44
C VAL A 41 14.78 4.89 2.09
N SER A 42 13.68 5.36 1.49
CA SER A 42 13.72 6.11 0.22
C SER A 42 14.51 7.42 0.36
N MET A 43 14.30 8.16 1.45
CA MET A 43 15.02 9.41 1.74
C MET A 43 16.52 9.17 1.98
N VAL A 44 16.87 8.16 2.78
CA VAL A 44 18.27 7.76 3.01
C VAL A 44 18.94 7.42 1.68
N ARG A 45 18.22 6.71 0.80
CA ARG A 45 18.73 6.36 -0.51
C ARG A 45 18.91 7.56 -1.44
N ALA A 46 17.95 8.48 -1.48
CA ALA A 46 18.09 9.73 -2.23
C ALA A 46 19.36 10.49 -1.79
N VAL A 47 19.59 10.59 -0.48
CA VAL A 47 20.80 11.24 0.08
C VAL A 47 22.07 10.50 -0.34
N LYS A 48 22.11 9.16 -0.25
CA LYS A 48 23.28 8.36 -0.68
C LYS A 48 23.59 8.57 -2.16
N ILE A 49 22.58 8.45 -3.03
CA ILE A 49 22.72 8.63 -4.48
C ILE A 49 23.24 10.03 -4.81
N ARG A 50 22.72 11.06 -4.14
CA ARG A 50 23.20 12.44 -4.30
C ARG A 50 24.67 12.58 -3.87
N LYS A 51 25.07 11.97 -2.74
CA LYS A 51 26.45 12.04 -2.23
C LYS A 51 27.48 11.39 -3.15
N VAL A 52 27.11 10.32 -3.86
CA VAL A 52 28.01 9.63 -4.82
C VAL A 52 27.92 10.18 -6.25
N GLY A 53 27.31 11.35 -6.44
CA GLY A 53 27.24 12.03 -7.75
C GLY A 53 26.17 11.48 -8.71
N GLY A 54 25.13 10.82 -8.21
CA GLY A 54 24.00 10.36 -9.01
C GLY A 54 23.18 11.51 -9.62
N THR A 55 22.47 11.21 -10.72
CA THR A 55 21.69 12.22 -11.45
C THR A 55 20.47 12.71 -10.66
N PHE A 56 20.05 13.96 -10.91
CA PHE A 56 18.84 14.55 -10.31
C PHE A 56 17.59 13.70 -10.53
N ILE A 57 17.45 13.09 -11.71
CA ILE A 57 16.32 12.23 -12.03
C ILE A 57 16.24 11.05 -11.05
N ILE A 58 17.37 10.43 -10.69
CA ILE A 58 17.38 9.22 -9.86
C ILE A 58 17.12 9.57 -8.39
N TYR A 59 17.86 10.53 -7.81
CA TYR A 59 17.62 10.87 -6.40
C TYR A 59 16.29 11.62 -6.23
N GLY A 60 15.88 12.43 -7.20
CA GLY A 60 14.58 13.10 -7.21
C GLY A 60 13.42 12.10 -7.24
N PHE A 61 13.55 11.02 -8.02
CA PHE A 61 12.58 9.92 -8.01
C PHE A 61 12.39 9.34 -6.61
N TYR A 62 13.47 9.02 -5.87
CA TYR A 62 13.35 8.47 -4.51
C TYR A 62 12.77 9.47 -3.50
N ILE A 63 13.00 10.78 -3.67
CA ILE A 63 12.35 11.82 -2.86
C ILE A 63 10.85 11.82 -3.12
N VAL A 64 10.43 11.89 -4.38
CA VAL A 64 9.01 11.90 -4.76
C VAL A 64 8.32 10.61 -4.31
N PHE A 65 8.95 9.46 -4.53
CA PHE A 65 8.44 8.18 -4.08
C PHE A 65 8.29 8.14 -2.56
N GLY A 66 9.30 8.57 -1.80
CA GLY A 66 9.23 8.64 -0.33
C GLY A 66 8.14 9.59 0.18
N MET A 67 7.98 10.76 -0.44
CA MET A 67 6.89 11.69 -0.11
C MET A 67 5.51 11.08 -0.42
N GLY A 68 5.38 10.31 -1.50
CA GLY A 68 4.17 9.55 -1.80
C GLY A 68 3.86 8.52 -0.70
N LEU A 69 4.86 7.78 -0.22
CA LEU A 69 4.66 6.85 0.90
C LEU A 69 4.28 7.56 2.20
N LEU A 70 4.89 8.72 2.48
CA LEU A 70 4.51 9.55 3.63
C LEU A 70 3.05 10.00 3.53
N PHE A 71 2.63 10.45 2.35
CA PHE A 71 1.25 10.85 2.12
C PHE A 71 0.28 9.70 2.39
N VAL A 72 0.52 8.52 1.82
CA VAL A 72 -0.33 7.35 2.07
C VAL A 72 -0.29 6.96 3.55
N ALA A 73 0.88 6.97 4.22
CA ALA A 73 0.96 6.66 5.65
C ALA A 73 0.13 7.62 6.53
N MET A 74 0.04 8.89 6.12
CA MET A 74 -0.78 9.88 6.81
C MET A 74 -2.27 9.66 6.53
N GLU A 75 -2.64 9.30 5.30
CA GLU A 75 -4.01 8.90 4.97
C GLU A 75 -4.48 7.73 5.84
N GLU A 76 -3.67 6.66 5.97
CA GLU A 76 -3.92 5.48 6.83
C GLU A 76 -3.97 5.80 8.34
N LEU A 77 -3.65 7.03 8.76
CA LEU A 77 -3.77 7.45 10.16
C LEU A 77 -4.80 8.57 10.35
N ALA A 78 -5.62 8.82 9.33
CA ALA A 78 -6.52 9.98 9.29
C ALA A 78 -5.80 11.29 9.61
N TRP A 79 -4.58 11.45 9.09
CA TRP A 79 -3.68 12.57 9.33
C TRP A 79 -3.37 12.81 10.82
N GLY A 80 -3.43 11.75 11.64
CA GLY A 80 -3.24 11.82 13.08
C GLY A 80 -4.49 12.23 13.85
N GLN A 81 -5.68 12.24 13.23
CA GLN A 81 -6.94 12.58 13.89
C GLN A 81 -7.16 11.76 15.17
N TRP A 82 -6.90 10.46 15.13
CA TRP A 82 -7.03 9.57 16.28
C TRP A 82 -5.98 9.84 17.38
N LEU A 83 -4.78 10.29 16.99
CA LEU A 83 -3.69 10.58 17.92
C LEU A 83 -3.88 11.92 18.65
N PHE A 84 -4.38 12.93 17.93
CA PHE A 84 -4.50 14.30 18.43
C PHE A 84 -5.93 14.67 18.82
N GLY A 85 -6.92 13.84 18.48
CA GLY A 85 -8.31 14.00 18.88
C GLY A 85 -9.00 15.23 18.28
N PHE A 86 -8.52 15.73 17.13
CA PHE A 86 -9.19 16.85 16.47
C PHE A 86 -10.45 16.38 15.73
N GLU A 87 -11.42 17.28 15.59
CA GLU A 87 -12.65 16.96 14.86
C GLU A 87 -12.43 16.96 13.36
N THR A 88 -13.13 16.06 12.67
CA THR A 88 -13.18 16.05 11.20
C THR A 88 -13.77 17.36 10.69
N PRO A 89 -13.09 18.08 9.78
CA PRO A 89 -13.61 19.31 9.21
C PRO A 89 -14.97 19.11 8.53
N GLU A 90 -15.84 20.13 8.56
CA GLU A 90 -17.23 19.96 8.10
C GLU A 90 -17.30 19.61 6.61
N ALA A 91 -16.36 20.16 5.83
CA ALA A 91 -16.19 19.82 4.42
C ALA A 91 -15.91 18.33 4.20
N CYS A 92 -15.19 17.68 5.13
CA CYS A 92 -14.91 16.24 5.09
C CYS A 92 -16.10 15.44 5.64
N LYS A 93 -16.74 15.86 6.74
CA LYS A 93 -17.90 15.16 7.35
C LYS A 93 -19.05 14.90 6.35
N VAL A 94 -19.25 15.81 5.39
CA VAL A 94 -20.33 15.69 4.39
C VAL A 94 -20.05 14.60 3.35
N ILE A 95 -18.79 14.31 3.07
CA ILE A 95 -18.38 13.45 1.93
C ILE A 95 -17.61 12.20 2.36
N ASN A 96 -17.08 12.16 3.59
CA ASN A 96 -16.40 11.04 4.20
C ASN A 96 -17.40 10.21 5.01
N ARG A 97 -17.50 8.90 4.74
CA ARG A 97 -18.53 8.06 5.37
C ARG A 97 -18.14 7.51 6.75
N GLN A 98 -16.87 7.62 7.13
CA GLN A 98 -16.35 7.20 8.43
C GLN A 98 -16.17 8.37 9.40
N GLY A 99 -16.44 9.59 8.93
CA GLY A 99 -16.26 10.78 9.74
C GLY A 99 -14.79 11.01 10.06
N GLU A 100 -13.89 10.67 9.15
CA GLU A 100 -12.44 10.87 9.27
C GLU A 100 -11.93 11.94 8.31
N THR A 101 -10.73 12.46 8.59
CA THR A 101 -10.02 13.44 7.75
C THR A 101 -9.16 12.73 6.72
N THR A 102 -9.76 11.82 5.95
CA THR A 102 -9.08 11.04 4.91
C THR A 102 -9.72 11.26 3.55
N LEU A 103 -8.89 11.23 2.51
CA LEU A 103 -9.33 11.24 1.12
C LEU A 103 -9.74 9.84 0.66
N HIS A 104 -9.10 8.77 1.13
CA HIS A 104 -9.46 7.41 0.71
C HIS A 104 -10.83 6.93 1.27
N ASN A 105 -11.37 7.56 2.33
CA ASN A 105 -12.68 7.21 2.91
C ASN A 105 -13.81 8.12 2.40
N LEU A 106 -13.52 8.95 1.38
CA LEU A 106 -14.55 9.66 0.65
C LEU A 106 -15.49 8.67 -0.02
N ALA A 107 -16.78 9.01 -0.04
CA ALA A 107 -17.84 8.17 -0.60
C ALA A 107 -17.61 7.73 -2.06
N PHE A 108 -16.79 8.48 -2.81
CA PHE A 108 -16.39 8.15 -4.18
C PHE A 108 -15.36 7.02 -4.25
N PHE A 109 -14.47 6.89 -3.26
CA PHE A 109 -13.42 5.86 -3.23
C PHE A 109 -13.84 4.60 -2.44
N GLN A 110 -14.90 4.70 -1.64
CA GLN A 110 -15.42 3.55 -0.91
C GLN A 110 -15.99 2.47 -1.85
N GLY A 111 -15.46 1.25 -1.70
CA GLY A 111 -15.77 0.12 -2.58
C GLY A 111 -15.02 0.15 -3.91
N HIS A 112 -14.02 1.05 -4.02
CA HIS A 112 -13.20 1.23 -5.23
C HIS A 112 -11.68 1.16 -4.96
N SER A 113 -11.27 0.52 -3.85
CA SER A 113 -9.85 0.41 -3.47
C SER A 113 -9.07 -0.53 -4.40
N GLU A 114 -9.74 -1.34 -5.21
CA GLU A 114 -9.18 -2.18 -6.26
C GLU A 114 -8.47 -1.35 -7.33
N PHE A 115 -8.95 -0.14 -7.64
CA PHE A 115 -8.26 0.77 -8.57
C PHE A 115 -6.90 1.21 -8.04
N THR A 116 -6.81 1.54 -6.76
CA THR A 116 -5.55 1.91 -6.11
C THR A 116 -4.56 0.74 -6.12
N ARG A 117 -5.04 -0.45 -5.74
CA ARG A 117 -4.24 -1.69 -5.74
C ARG A 117 -3.75 -2.04 -7.15
N MET A 118 -4.63 -1.93 -8.15
CA MET A 118 -4.31 -2.18 -9.56
C MET A 118 -3.30 -1.16 -10.09
N THR A 119 -3.45 0.12 -9.77
CA THR A 119 -2.54 1.19 -10.20
C THR A 119 -1.14 0.97 -9.64
N PHE A 120 -1.04 0.60 -8.35
CA PHE A 120 0.24 0.25 -7.74
C PHE A 120 0.87 -0.97 -8.43
N GLY A 121 0.10 -2.05 -8.62
CA GLY A 121 0.59 -3.28 -9.25
C GLY A 121 1.09 -3.06 -10.68
N LEU A 122 0.30 -2.39 -11.52
CA LEU A 122 0.67 -2.08 -12.91
C LEU A 122 1.85 -1.10 -12.96
N GLY A 123 1.89 -0.10 -12.07
CA GLY A 123 3.03 0.81 -11.92
C GLY A 123 4.32 0.08 -11.55
N ALA A 124 4.23 -0.91 -10.66
CA ALA A 124 5.37 -1.75 -10.30
C ALA A 124 5.85 -2.63 -11.47
N LEU A 125 4.93 -3.22 -12.25
CA LEU A 125 5.28 -3.94 -13.48
C LEU A 125 5.97 -3.03 -14.52
N ALA A 126 5.44 -1.81 -14.71
CA ALA A 126 6.10 -0.81 -15.55
C ALA A 126 7.49 -0.48 -15.02
N GLY A 127 7.67 -0.39 -13.70
CA GLY A 127 8.97 -0.21 -13.05
C GLY A 127 9.95 -1.38 -13.29
N VAL A 128 9.48 -2.62 -13.37
CA VAL A 128 10.31 -3.78 -13.76
C VAL A 128 10.77 -3.61 -15.21
N TRP A 129 9.86 -3.27 -16.12
CA TRP A 129 10.17 -3.07 -17.54
C TRP A 129 11.14 -1.90 -17.77
N ILE A 130 10.92 -0.76 -17.10
CA ILE A 130 11.81 0.41 -17.12
C ILE A 130 13.21 0.02 -16.61
N GLY A 131 13.28 -0.87 -15.61
CA GLY A 131 14.53 -1.38 -15.06
C GLY A 131 15.40 -2.16 -16.06
N LEU A 132 14.84 -2.65 -17.16
CA LEU A 132 15.59 -3.33 -18.23
C LEU A 132 16.46 -2.35 -19.03
N TYR A 133 16.16 -1.05 -18.99
CA TYR A 133 16.95 -0.03 -19.67
C TYR A 133 18.12 0.45 -18.77
N PRO A 134 19.39 0.37 -19.22
CA PRO A 134 20.56 0.69 -18.39
C PRO A 134 20.53 2.08 -17.75
N LYS A 135 19.91 3.06 -18.43
CA LYS A 135 19.73 4.44 -17.94
C LYS A 135 18.87 4.52 -16.68
N PHE A 136 17.90 3.61 -16.52
CA PHE A 136 16.90 3.62 -15.46
C PHE A 136 16.99 2.39 -14.54
N SER A 137 17.99 1.53 -14.72
CA SER A 137 18.25 0.38 -13.85
C SER A 137 18.25 0.77 -12.37
N LYS A 138 18.76 1.96 -12.03
CA LYS A 138 18.79 2.52 -10.67
C LYS A 138 17.44 2.82 -10.02
N ILE A 139 16.38 2.90 -10.81
CA ILE A 139 14.99 3.06 -10.35
C ILE A 139 14.13 1.85 -10.74
N GLY A 140 14.69 0.86 -11.42
CA GLY A 140 13.98 -0.36 -11.79
C GLY A 140 13.51 -1.15 -10.57
N VAL A 141 12.33 -1.74 -10.68
CA VAL A 141 11.79 -2.61 -9.62
C VAL A 141 12.51 -3.97 -9.66
N PRO A 142 13.12 -4.44 -8.55
CA PRO A 142 13.79 -5.73 -8.52
C PRO A 142 12.84 -6.89 -8.82
N ALA A 143 13.28 -7.85 -9.64
CA ALA A 143 12.50 -9.03 -10.00
C ALA A 143 12.06 -9.88 -8.79
N LEU A 144 12.77 -9.78 -7.66
CA LEU A 144 12.40 -10.44 -6.40
C LEU A 144 11.01 -10.02 -5.88
N LEU A 145 10.51 -8.84 -6.29
CA LEU A 145 9.18 -8.35 -5.93
C LEU A 145 8.07 -8.84 -6.86
N LEU A 146 8.39 -9.49 -8.00
CA LEU A 146 7.39 -9.97 -8.95
C LEU A 146 6.32 -10.87 -8.33
N PRO A 147 6.63 -11.84 -7.44
CA PRO A 147 5.60 -12.65 -6.80
C PRO A 147 4.63 -11.82 -5.95
N TRP A 148 5.12 -10.77 -5.29
CA TRP A 148 4.30 -9.86 -4.47
C TRP A 148 3.38 -9.01 -5.36
N ILE A 149 3.93 -8.46 -6.44
CA ILE A 149 3.19 -7.68 -7.44
C ILE A 149 2.09 -8.54 -8.09
N ALA A 150 2.40 -9.80 -8.41
CA ALA A 150 1.42 -10.72 -8.98
C ALA A 150 0.25 -10.98 -8.02
N ILE A 151 0.51 -11.20 -6.73
CA ILE A 151 -0.55 -11.37 -5.72
C ILE A 151 -1.45 -10.13 -5.66
N ILE A 152 -0.86 -8.92 -5.64
CA ILE A 152 -1.59 -7.65 -5.58
C ILE A 152 -2.50 -7.49 -6.82
N ILE A 153 -1.96 -7.70 -8.02
CA ILE A 153 -2.72 -7.55 -9.27
C ILE A 153 -3.83 -8.60 -9.39
N VAL A 154 -3.54 -9.86 -9.03
CA VAL A 154 -4.54 -10.93 -9.09
C VAL A 154 -5.68 -10.64 -8.11
N HIS A 155 -5.36 -10.22 -6.88
CA HIS A 155 -6.39 -9.85 -5.91
C HIS A 155 -7.23 -8.67 -6.40
N ALA A 156 -6.59 -7.57 -6.84
CA ALA A 156 -7.29 -6.41 -7.38
C ALA A 156 -8.15 -6.75 -8.62
N GLY A 157 -7.69 -7.65 -9.48
CA GLY A 157 -8.44 -8.11 -10.64
C GLY A 157 -9.64 -8.98 -10.28
N ILE A 158 -9.52 -9.84 -9.26
CA ILE A 158 -10.64 -10.63 -8.73
C ILE A 158 -11.70 -9.70 -8.14
N ASP A 159 -11.27 -8.70 -7.39
CA ASP A 159 -12.16 -7.71 -6.76
C ASP A 159 -12.91 -6.90 -7.83
N ALA A 160 -12.18 -6.31 -8.78
CA ALA A 160 -12.78 -5.57 -9.89
C ALA A 160 -13.75 -6.45 -10.71
N PHE A 161 -13.41 -7.71 -10.96
CA PHE A 161 -14.31 -8.64 -11.65
C PHE A 161 -15.59 -8.89 -10.86
N ASN A 162 -15.48 -9.03 -9.55
CA ASN A 162 -16.60 -9.26 -8.66
C ASN A 162 -17.56 -8.06 -8.61
N ASP A 163 -17.06 -6.84 -8.77
CA ASP A 163 -17.90 -5.64 -8.88
C ASP A 163 -18.74 -5.60 -10.17
N PHE A 164 -18.22 -6.16 -11.27
CA PHE A 164 -18.97 -6.28 -12.53
C PHE A 164 -19.95 -7.46 -12.53
N ILE A 165 -19.54 -8.59 -11.95
CA ILE A 165 -20.32 -9.83 -11.90
C ILE A 165 -20.31 -10.32 -10.45
N PRO A 166 -21.26 -9.87 -9.61
CA PRO A 166 -21.33 -10.27 -8.21
C PRO A 166 -21.43 -11.79 -8.10
N ILE A 167 -20.41 -12.44 -7.54
CA ILE A 167 -20.35 -13.90 -7.49
C ILE A 167 -21.29 -14.39 -6.39
N GLN A 168 -21.00 -14.03 -5.13
CA GLN A 168 -21.80 -14.38 -3.95
C GLN A 168 -21.51 -13.41 -2.80
N PRO A 169 -22.50 -13.05 -1.94
CA PRO A 169 -22.30 -12.12 -0.83
C PRO A 169 -21.20 -12.52 0.17
N ARG A 170 -20.98 -13.83 0.36
CA ARG A 170 -19.89 -14.35 1.22
C ARG A 170 -18.51 -14.15 0.60
N PHE A 171 -18.44 -14.17 -0.72
CA PHE A 171 -17.21 -13.92 -1.46
C PHE A 171 -16.86 -12.44 -1.39
N ASP A 172 -17.82 -11.55 -1.61
CA ASP A 172 -17.67 -10.09 -1.48
C ASP A 172 -17.14 -9.72 -0.09
N LEU A 173 -17.72 -10.31 0.97
CA LEU A 173 -17.25 -10.10 2.33
C LEU A 173 -15.80 -10.59 2.52
N ALA A 174 -15.42 -11.72 1.93
CA ALA A 174 -14.06 -12.25 2.05
C ALA A 174 -13.04 -11.38 1.31
N ILE A 175 -13.39 -10.88 0.12
CA ILE A 175 -12.55 -9.97 -0.67
C ILE A 175 -12.37 -8.64 0.07
N ASN A 176 -13.46 -8.03 0.54
CA ASN A 176 -13.41 -6.81 1.35
C ASN A 176 -12.63 -6.99 2.66
N LYS A 177 -12.67 -8.18 3.28
CA LYS A 177 -11.86 -8.42 4.48
C LYS A 177 -10.38 -8.65 4.18
N THR A 178 -10.06 -9.10 2.97
CA THR A 178 -8.67 -9.34 2.59
C THR A 178 -8.00 -8.11 1.96
N SER A 179 -8.73 -7.03 1.67
CA SER A 179 -8.17 -5.77 1.14
C SER A 179 -7.14 -5.15 2.08
N GLU A 180 -7.44 -5.07 3.39
CA GLU A 180 -6.53 -4.59 4.44
C GLU A 180 -5.18 -5.31 4.41
N LEU A 181 -5.24 -6.64 4.23
CA LEU A 181 -4.04 -7.47 4.17
C LEU A 181 -3.26 -7.22 2.87
N ILE A 182 -3.94 -6.86 1.79
CA ILE A 182 -3.31 -6.51 0.51
C ILE A 182 -2.68 -5.12 0.57
N GLU A 183 -3.27 -4.16 1.29
CA GLU A 183 -2.67 -2.85 1.58
C GLU A 183 -1.39 -3.00 2.39
N LEU A 184 -1.38 -3.87 3.41
CA LEU A 184 -0.16 -4.23 4.13
C LEU A 184 0.91 -4.85 3.19
N TYR A 185 0.50 -5.66 2.21
CA TYR A 185 1.39 -6.23 1.19
C TYR A 185 1.95 -5.16 0.25
N ILE A 186 1.14 -4.17 -0.13
CA ILE A 186 1.56 -3.02 -0.93
C ILE A 186 2.58 -2.20 -0.14
N ALA A 187 2.29 -1.85 1.11
CA ALA A 187 3.21 -1.14 1.99
C ALA A 187 4.54 -1.89 2.14
N SER A 188 4.48 -3.21 2.36
CA SER A 188 5.67 -4.06 2.45
C SER A 188 6.47 -4.07 1.15
N THR A 189 5.80 -4.17 0.00
CA THR A 189 6.45 -4.13 -1.33
C THR A 189 7.11 -2.78 -1.57
N ALA A 190 6.42 -1.68 -1.23
CA ALA A 190 6.90 -0.32 -1.36
C ALA A 190 8.08 -0.01 -0.44
N PHE A 191 8.12 -0.60 0.77
CA PHE A 191 9.27 -0.54 1.68
C PHE A 191 10.47 -1.35 1.14
N LEU A 192 10.22 -2.59 0.68
CA LEU A 192 11.27 -3.47 0.18
C LEU A 192 11.91 -2.95 -1.10
N TYR A 193 11.16 -2.26 -1.96
CA TYR A 193 11.66 -1.71 -3.21
C TYR A 193 12.93 -0.85 -3.07
N PRO A 194 12.93 0.30 -2.36
CA PRO A 194 14.11 1.14 -2.20
C PRO A 194 15.20 0.45 -1.36
N PHE A 195 14.84 -0.50 -0.48
CA PHE A 195 15.79 -1.29 0.30
C PHE A 195 16.59 -2.27 -0.59
N LEU A 196 15.89 -3.15 -1.30
CA LEU A 196 16.48 -4.17 -2.17
C LEU A 196 17.29 -3.55 -3.29
N ASN A 197 16.73 -2.51 -3.90
CA ASN A 197 17.38 -1.90 -5.04
C ASN A 197 18.73 -1.26 -4.60
N GLY A 198 18.93 -0.93 -3.30
CA GLY A 198 20.17 -0.36 -2.80
C GLY A 198 21.22 -1.45 -2.58
N ARG A 199 20.78 -2.62 -2.12
CA ARG A 199 21.63 -3.81 -1.95
C ARG A 199 22.12 -4.43 -3.26
N ILE A 200 21.36 -4.28 -4.34
CA ILE A 200 21.70 -4.85 -5.65
C ILE A 200 22.68 -3.95 -6.41
N GLN A 201 22.75 -2.65 -6.08
CA GLN A 201 23.43 -1.63 -6.88
C GLN A 201 24.62 -0.96 -6.20
N ASP A 202 24.72 -1.10 -4.88
CA ASP A 202 25.90 -0.74 -4.08
C ASP A 202 26.90 -1.91 -4.08
#